data_AF-A0AA35PTA1-F1
#
_entry.id   AF-A0AA35PTA1-F1
#
_cell.length_a   1.000
_cell.length_b   1.000
_cell.length_c   1.000
_cell.angle_alpha   90.00
_cell.angle_beta   90.00
_cell.angle_gamma   90.00
#
_symmetry.space_group_name_H-M   'P 1'
#
loop_
_entity.id
_entity.type
_entity.pdbx_description
1 polymer ?
#
loop_
_entity_poly.entity_id
_entity_poly.type
_entity_poly.pdbx_seq_one_letter_code
_entity_poly.pdbx_strand_id
1 'polypeptide(L)'
;MAGPRGGRRLAVLLLAALLRARGLLCAAAAPSGELRSPLLICRVDNNSIQVFCMPGFQHPPVTYHWELKNTFLSDQPVVSIKGSLNPSEQITCTITTANSNASTSISVQKCYLSGITANGRNRRITRVLFIICVIVMVVVSWFLLYRKSLAAER
;
A
#
# COMPACT_ATOMS: atom_id res chain seq x y z
N MET A 1 -0.49 -72.30 -16.77
CA MET A 1 0.65 -72.06 -15.86
C MET A 1 1.65 -71.13 -16.54
N ALA A 2 1.97 -70.03 -15.86
CA ALA A 2 3.08 -69.07 -16.05
C ALA A 2 3.48 -68.61 -17.48
N GLY A 3 3.08 -67.37 -17.84
CA GLY A 3 3.69 -66.57 -18.91
C GLY A 3 4.77 -65.63 -18.35
N PRO A 4 5.87 -65.36 -19.09
CA PRO A 4 7.00 -64.60 -18.56
C PRO A 4 6.77 -63.09 -18.59
N ARG A 5 7.08 -62.47 -17.45
CA ARG A 5 7.24 -61.03 -17.22
C ARG A 5 8.57 -60.57 -17.83
N GLY A 6 8.55 -59.51 -18.64
CA GLY A 6 9.77 -58.78 -18.99
C GLY A 6 9.69 -58.09 -20.34
N GLY A 7 9.19 -56.85 -20.38
CA GLY A 7 9.17 -56.12 -21.65
C GLY A 7 8.60 -54.71 -21.66
N ARG A 8 8.26 -54.10 -20.52
CA ARG A 8 7.60 -52.78 -20.50
C ARG A 8 8.28 -51.70 -19.68
N ARG A 9 9.40 -51.99 -19.00
CA ARG A 9 10.12 -50.98 -18.20
C ARG A 9 11.31 -50.30 -18.89
N LEU A 10 11.85 -50.89 -19.96
CA LEU A 10 12.99 -50.30 -20.67
C LEU A 10 12.61 -49.21 -21.70
N ALA A 11 11.42 -49.29 -22.30
CA ALA A 11 11.01 -48.32 -23.32
C ALA A 11 10.73 -46.92 -22.75
N VAL A 12 10.27 -46.84 -21.49
CA VAL A 12 9.96 -45.56 -20.83
C VAL A 12 11.23 -44.83 -20.38
N LEU A 13 12.29 -45.56 -20.00
CA LEU A 13 13.57 -44.96 -19.60
C LEU A 13 14.38 -44.44 -20.80
N LEU A 14 14.26 -45.06 -21.98
CA LEU A 14 14.94 -44.59 -23.19
C LEU A 14 14.30 -43.33 -23.80
N LEU A 15 13.00 -43.12 -23.63
CA LEU A 15 12.33 -41.88 -24.05
C LEU A 15 12.67 -40.69 -23.16
N ALA A 16 12.92 -40.90 -21.85
CA ALA A 16 13.37 -39.84 -20.96
C ALA A 16 14.84 -39.42 -21.22
N ALA A 17 15.68 -40.33 -21.71
CA ALA A 17 17.08 -40.05 -22.02
C ALA A 17 17.27 -39.35 -23.38
N LEU A 18 16.45 -39.66 -24.40
CA LEU A 18 16.54 -39.05 -25.73
C LEU A 18 16.02 -37.59 -25.77
N LEU A 19 15.19 -37.18 -24.82
CA LEU A 19 14.72 -35.79 -24.69
C LEU A 19 15.73 -34.85 -24.04
N ARG A 20 16.85 -35.35 -23.49
CA ARG A 20 17.96 -34.52 -23.00
C ARG A 20 18.91 -34.02 -24.10
N ALA A 21 18.79 -34.54 -25.33
CA ALA A 21 19.71 -34.20 -26.43
C ALA A 21 19.22 -33.09 -27.38
N ARG A 22 17.98 -32.60 -27.21
CA ARG A 22 17.46 -31.42 -27.91
C ARG A 22 17.23 -30.33 -26.88
N GLY A 23 18.09 -29.30 -26.89
CA GLY A 23 18.11 -28.20 -25.94
C GLY A 23 16.81 -27.41 -25.84
N LEU A 24 15.82 -27.99 -25.17
CA LEU A 24 14.59 -27.38 -24.70
C LEU A 24 14.47 -27.67 -23.22
N LEU A 25 15.49 -27.27 -22.45
CA LEU A 25 15.22 -26.79 -21.11
C LEU A 25 14.50 -25.46 -21.29
N CYS A 26 13.17 -25.51 -21.41
CA CYS A 26 12.37 -24.46 -20.82
C CYS A 26 12.69 -24.52 -19.32
N ALA A 27 13.78 -23.85 -18.94
CA ALA A 27 13.89 -23.29 -17.61
C ALA A 27 12.63 -22.44 -17.50
N ALA A 28 11.62 -22.97 -16.81
CA ALA A 28 10.61 -22.13 -16.22
C ALA A 28 11.40 -21.21 -15.31
N ALA A 29 11.78 -20.05 -15.83
CA ALA A 29 12.23 -18.94 -15.03
C ALA A 29 11.06 -18.72 -14.08
N ALA A 30 11.22 -19.21 -12.84
CA ALA A 30 10.36 -18.78 -11.76
C ALA A 30 10.32 -17.26 -11.88
N PRO A 31 9.14 -16.62 -11.90
CA PRO A 31 9.08 -15.17 -11.99
C PRO A 31 9.89 -14.66 -10.81
N SER A 32 11.10 -14.16 -11.09
CA SER A 32 11.91 -13.44 -10.13
C SER A 32 11.01 -12.28 -9.74
N GLY A 33 10.38 -12.39 -8.57
CA GLY A 33 9.49 -11.38 -8.03
C GLY A 33 10.31 -10.12 -7.89
N GLU A 34 10.25 -9.26 -8.91
CA GLU A 34 11.04 -8.06 -8.98
C GLU A 34 10.54 -7.12 -7.89
N LEU A 35 11.43 -6.78 -6.97
CA LEU A 35 11.14 -5.92 -5.84
C LEU A 35 10.78 -4.52 -6.38
N ARG A 36 9.49 -4.22 -6.41
CA ARG A 36 9.03 -2.87 -6.77
C ARG A 36 9.41 -1.86 -5.70
N SER A 37 9.70 -0.64 -6.12
CA SER A 37 9.95 0.48 -5.21
C SER A 37 8.83 0.60 -4.16
N PRO A 38 9.17 0.70 -2.87
CA PRO A 38 8.16 0.75 -1.82
C PRO A 38 7.37 2.04 -1.86
N LEU A 39 6.10 1.96 -1.46
CA LEU A 39 5.23 3.13 -1.38
C LEU A 39 5.43 3.81 -0.02
N LEU A 40 5.75 5.10 -0.05
CA LEU A 40 5.84 5.94 1.15
C LEU A 40 4.55 6.72 1.36
N ILE A 41 4.00 6.65 2.57
CA ILE A 41 2.84 7.44 2.99
C ILE A 41 3.22 8.23 4.23
N CYS A 42 2.95 9.54 4.22
CA CYS A 42 3.20 10.39 5.38
C CYS A 42 1.91 10.74 6.12
N ARG A 43 1.99 10.76 7.44
CA ARG A 43 1.01 11.39 8.31
C ARG A 43 1.71 12.44 9.15
N VAL A 44 1.17 13.66 9.10
CA VAL A 44 1.71 14.78 9.87
C VAL A 44 0.75 15.05 11.02
N ASP A 45 1.28 14.91 12.23
CA ASP A 45 0.62 15.30 13.47
C ASP A 45 1.26 16.59 14.02
N ASN A 46 0.62 17.23 15.02
CA ASN A 46 0.99 18.57 15.51
C ASN A 46 2.46 18.74 15.94
N ASN A 47 3.20 17.66 16.22
CA ASN A 47 4.62 17.75 16.62
C ASN A 47 5.48 16.58 16.10
N SER A 48 4.97 15.78 15.16
CA SER A 48 5.69 14.61 14.65
C SER A 48 5.24 14.24 13.25
N ILE A 49 6.18 13.77 12.45
CA ILE A 49 5.89 13.17 11.15
C ILE A 49 6.00 11.66 11.30
N GLN A 50 4.94 10.94 10.97
CA GLN A 50 4.97 9.49 10.82
C GLN A 50 5.09 9.16 9.34
N VAL A 51 6.07 8.35 8.98
CA VAL A 51 6.25 7.86 7.60
C VAL A 51 6.11 6.36 7.60
N PHE A 52 5.20 5.87 6.77
CA PHE A 52 4.91 4.46 6.57
C PHE A 52 5.58 4.00 5.29
N CYS A 53 6.26 2.87 5.34
CA CYS A 53 6.87 2.24 4.18
C CYS A 53 6.14 0.92 3.89
N MET A 54 5.45 0.89 2.76
CA MET A 54 4.65 -0.26 2.35
C MET A 54 5.39 -1.01 1.24
N PRO A 55 5.69 -2.31 1.40
CA PRO A 55 6.27 -3.09 0.32
C PRO A 55 5.29 -3.23 -0.84
N GLY A 56 5.78 -3.17 -2.07
CA GLY A 56 4.97 -3.32 -3.28
C GLY A 56 4.55 -4.76 -3.61
N PHE A 57 4.83 -5.72 -2.72
CA PHE A 57 4.62 -7.16 -2.89
C PHE A 57 4.39 -7.83 -1.52
N GLN A 58 3.71 -8.97 -1.53
CA GLN A 58 3.20 -9.66 -0.33
C GLN A 58 4.04 -10.85 0.14
N HIS A 59 5.28 -11.05 -0.34
CA HIS A 59 6.09 -12.20 0.06
C HIS A 59 7.09 -11.86 1.19
N PRO A 60 6.82 -12.22 2.45
CA PRO A 60 7.79 -12.15 3.54
C PRO A 60 8.85 -13.27 3.41
N PRO A 61 10.01 -13.14 4.05
CA PRO A 61 10.40 -12.09 5.00
C PRO A 61 10.94 -10.82 4.32
N VAL A 62 10.51 -9.66 4.84
CA VAL A 62 11.01 -8.33 4.46
C VAL A 62 11.63 -7.67 5.69
N THR A 63 12.80 -7.06 5.51
CA THR A 63 13.42 -6.19 6.52
C THR A 63 13.32 -4.75 6.05
N TYR A 64 13.08 -3.84 7.00
CA TYR A 64 13.02 -2.41 6.75
C TYR A 64 14.28 -1.77 7.28
N HIS A 65 14.70 -0.71 6.63
CA HIS A 65 15.81 0.11 7.07
C HIS A 65 15.49 1.57 6.76
N TRP A 66 15.49 2.41 7.79
CA TRP A 66 15.20 3.84 7.66
C TRP A 66 16.46 4.68 7.84
N GLU A 67 16.66 5.62 6.93
CA GLU A 67 17.76 6.57 6.98
C GLU A 67 17.25 8.02 6.83
N LEU A 68 17.85 8.93 7.61
CA LEU A 68 17.66 10.38 7.51
C LEU A 68 19.03 11.04 7.63
N LYS A 69 19.47 11.83 6.64
CA LYS A 69 20.84 12.38 6.60
C LYS A 69 21.93 11.31 6.82
N ASN A 70 21.74 10.13 6.24
CA ASN A 70 22.65 8.99 6.40
C ASN A 70 22.78 8.49 7.86
N THR A 71 21.86 8.86 8.76
CA THR A 71 21.77 8.25 10.08
C THR A 71 20.63 7.25 10.12
N PHE A 72 20.91 6.11 10.74
CA PHE A 72 19.92 5.06 10.95
C PHE A 72 18.85 5.52 11.94
N LEU A 73 17.59 5.26 11.61
CA LEU A 73 16.44 5.60 12.44
C LEU A 73 15.79 4.37 13.08
N SER A 74 15.44 3.36 12.27
CA SER A 74 14.63 2.22 12.72
C SER A 74 14.60 1.09 11.67
N ASP A 75 14.31 -0.13 12.11
CA ASP A 75 14.04 -1.30 11.25
C ASP A 75 12.53 -1.68 11.21
N GLN A 76 11.67 -0.80 11.70
CA GLN A 76 10.21 -1.00 11.69
C GLN A 76 9.58 -0.52 10.37
N PRO A 77 8.39 -1.02 9.98
CA PRO A 77 7.68 -0.55 8.78
C PRO A 77 7.18 0.90 8.87
N VAL A 78 7.21 1.49 10.06
CA VAL A 78 6.84 2.87 10.31
C VAL A 78 7.92 3.54 11.16
N VAL A 79 8.19 4.81 10.85
CA VAL A 79 9.07 5.65 11.64
C VAL A 79 8.35 6.92 12.07
N SER A 80 8.51 7.31 13.33
CA SER A 80 8.01 8.59 13.85
C SER A 80 9.18 9.50 14.14
N ILE A 81 9.25 10.61 13.42
CA ILE A 81 10.31 11.60 13.54
C ILE A 81 9.74 12.81 14.28
N LYS A 82 10.35 13.17 15.40
CA LYS A 82 9.96 14.29 16.26
C LYS A 82 11.00 15.39 16.18
N GLY A 83 10.56 16.64 16.29
CA GLY A 83 11.44 17.82 16.35
C GLY A 83 11.42 18.67 15.08
N SER A 84 12.30 19.67 15.05
CA SER A 84 12.46 20.58 13.91
C SER A 84 13.26 19.88 12.81
N LEU A 85 12.56 19.40 11.78
CA LEU A 85 13.16 18.82 10.59
C LEU A 85 13.35 19.90 9.53
N ASN A 86 14.50 19.90 8.85
CA ASN A 86 14.64 20.81 7.72
C ASN A 86 13.79 20.31 6.54
N PRO A 87 13.06 21.19 5.85
CA PRO A 87 12.17 20.80 4.76
C PRO A 87 12.90 20.13 3.58
N SER A 88 14.20 20.44 3.43
CA SER A 88 15.08 19.89 2.40
C SER A 88 15.60 18.48 2.72
N GLU A 89 15.39 17.98 3.94
CA GLU A 89 15.83 16.64 4.32
C GLU A 89 15.01 15.57 3.59
N GLN A 90 15.69 14.48 3.24
CA GLN A 90 15.08 13.29 2.65
C GLN A 90 15.09 12.16 3.66
N ILE A 91 13.92 11.53 3.77
CA ILE A 91 13.70 10.32 4.56
C ILE A 91 13.70 9.17 3.56
N THR A 92 14.61 8.22 3.72
CA THR A 92 14.75 7.06 2.85
C THR A 92 14.30 5.82 3.58
N CYS A 93 13.42 5.03 2.95
CA CYS A 93 13.13 3.66 3.36
C CYS A 93 13.78 2.71 2.36
N THR A 94 14.50 1.73 2.88
CA THR A 94 15.00 0.59 2.12
C THR A 94 14.31 -0.66 2.63
N ILE A 95 13.71 -1.42 1.72
CA ILE A 95 13.18 -2.75 2.00
C ILE A 95 14.12 -3.77 1.39
N THR A 96 14.51 -4.76 2.18
CA THR A 96 15.36 -5.86 1.73
C THR A 96 14.60 -7.17 1.89
N THR A 97 14.71 -8.02 0.87
CA THR A 97 14.23 -9.41 0.86
C THR A 97 15.43 -10.34 0.66
N ALA A 98 15.20 -11.66 0.70
CA ALA A 98 16.24 -12.66 0.53
C ALA A 98 17.11 -12.48 -0.73
N ASN A 99 16.53 -11.94 -1.82
CA ASN A 99 17.20 -11.90 -3.13
C ASN A 99 17.31 -10.49 -3.73
N SER A 100 16.80 -9.45 -3.06
CA SER A 100 16.75 -8.10 -3.64
C SER A 100 16.52 -7.02 -2.59
N ASN A 101 16.92 -5.79 -2.93
CA ASN A 101 16.64 -4.59 -2.14
C ASN A 101 15.99 -3.52 -3.02
N ALA A 102 15.14 -2.68 -2.41
CA ALA A 102 14.48 -1.59 -3.09
C ALA A 102 14.33 -0.44 -2.11
N SER A 103 14.71 0.75 -2.55
CA SER A 103 14.65 1.95 -1.74
C SER A 103 13.74 3.00 -2.37
N THR A 104 13.14 3.83 -1.53
CA THR A 104 12.43 5.02 -1.96
C THR A 104 12.64 6.12 -0.92
N SER A 105 12.73 7.35 -1.40
CA SER A 105 12.91 8.53 -0.55
C SER A 105 11.74 9.50 -0.72
N ILE A 106 11.44 10.22 0.36
CA ILE A 106 10.48 11.32 0.37
C ILE A 106 11.09 12.51 1.09
N SER A 107 10.93 13.71 0.54
CA SER A 107 11.35 14.91 1.24
C SER A 107 10.36 15.28 2.34
N VAL A 108 10.88 15.82 3.44
CA VAL A 108 10.09 16.32 4.56
C VAL A 108 9.04 17.33 4.08
N GLN A 109 9.42 18.24 3.17
CA GLN A 109 8.50 19.20 2.56
C GLN A 109 7.31 18.52 1.85
N LYS A 110 7.54 17.44 1.08
CA LYS A 110 6.47 16.71 0.41
C LYS A 110 5.52 16.05 1.41
N CYS A 111 6.04 15.49 2.51
CA CYS A 111 5.20 14.96 3.58
C CYS A 111 4.28 16.03 4.20
N TYR A 112 4.79 17.24 4.46
CA TYR A 112 3.98 18.34 4.98
C TYR A 112 2.85 18.77 4.03
N LEU A 113 3.14 18.87 2.73
CA LEU A 113 2.15 19.21 1.70
C LEU A 113 1.03 18.17 1.60
N SER A 114 1.37 16.88 1.64
CA SER A 114 0.39 15.78 1.64
C SER A 114 -0.45 15.73 2.92
N GLY A 115 0.12 16.06 4.08
CA GLY A 115 -0.62 16.12 5.34
C GLY A 115 -1.68 17.23 5.39
N ILE A 116 -1.36 18.42 4.86
CA ILE A 116 -2.27 19.58 4.83
C ILE A 116 -3.49 19.30 3.93
N THR A 117 -3.26 18.65 2.78
CA THR A 117 -4.33 18.35 1.82
C THR A 117 -5.29 17.26 2.31
N ALA A 118 -4.78 16.24 3.01
CA ALA A 118 -5.61 15.14 3.51
C ALA A 118 -6.46 15.52 4.74
N ASN A 119 -5.91 16.31 5.68
CA ASN A 119 -6.56 16.52 6.97
C ASN A 119 -7.52 17.74 6.99
N GLY A 120 -7.28 18.74 6.15
CA GLY A 120 -8.07 19.97 6.13
C GLY A 120 -9.36 19.90 5.31
N ARG A 121 -9.39 19.06 4.26
CA ARG A 121 -10.46 19.14 3.25
C ARG A 121 -11.75 18.41 3.67
N ASN A 122 -11.65 17.26 4.34
CA ASN A 122 -12.84 16.47 4.66
C ASN A 122 -13.62 17.07 5.85
N ARG A 123 -12.94 17.46 6.93
CA ARG A 123 -13.63 17.99 8.14
C ARG A 123 -14.34 19.33 7.93
N ARG A 124 -13.86 20.19 7.02
CA ARG A 124 -14.55 21.46 6.70
C ARG A 124 -15.79 21.22 5.84
N ILE A 125 -15.68 20.37 4.81
CA ILE A 125 -16.80 20.10 3.90
C ILE A 125 -17.94 19.39 4.64
N THR A 126 -17.64 18.38 5.48
CA THR A 126 -18.68 17.67 6.24
C THR A 126 -19.41 18.59 7.22
N ARG A 127 -18.72 19.53 7.87
CA ARG A 127 -19.37 20.50 8.78
C ARG A 127 -20.27 21.48 8.03
N VAL A 128 -19.82 21.99 6.88
CA VAL A 128 -20.63 22.92 6.08
C VAL A 128 -21.88 22.22 5.53
N LEU A 129 -21.74 21.00 5.02
CA LEU A 129 -22.88 20.21 4.56
C LEU A 129 -23.89 19.93 5.68
N PHE A 130 -23.42 19.62 6.89
CA PHE A 130 -24.31 19.40 8.04
C PHE A 130 -25.14 20.64 8.38
N ILE A 131 -24.52 21.83 8.41
CA ILE A 131 -25.22 23.10 8.68
C ILE A 131 -26.29 23.37 7.60
N ILE A 132 -25.95 23.17 6.33
CA ILE A 132 -26.90 23.36 5.22
C ILE A 132 -28.08 22.39 5.34
N CYS A 133 -27.84 21.11 5.64
CA CYS A 133 -28.90 20.12 5.83
C CYS A 133 -29.87 20.51 6.96
N VAL A 134 -29.35 21.01 8.10
CA VAL A 134 -30.20 21.45 9.22
C VAL A 134 -31.09 22.61 8.81
N ILE A 135 -30.56 23.60 8.09
CA ILE A 135 -31.35 24.76 7.61
C ILE A 135 -32.47 24.30 6.67
N VAL A 136 -32.17 23.42 5.71
CA VAL A 136 -33.19 22.88 4.78
C VAL A 136 -34.29 22.14 5.55
N MET A 137 -33.94 21.32 6.53
CA MET A 137 -34.91 20.58 7.34
C MET A 137 -35.83 21.52 8.13
N VAL A 138 -35.30 22.62 8.68
CA VAL A 138 -36.09 23.63 9.39
C VAL A 138 -37.05 24.34 8.43
N VAL A 139 -36.57 24.75 7.26
CA VAL A 139 -37.40 25.45 6.25
C VAL A 139 -38.50 24.54 5.73
N VAL A 140 -38.19 23.28 5.42
CA VAL A 140 -39.18 22.30 4.96
C VAL A 140 -40.20 21.99 6.06
N SER A 141 -39.76 21.78 7.30
CA SER A 141 -40.65 21.53 8.43
C SER A 141 -41.60 22.72 8.67
N TRP A 142 -41.06 23.94 8.64
CA TRP A 142 -41.86 25.17 8.73
C TRP A 142 -42.90 25.25 7.61
N PHE A 143 -42.49 25.00 6.37
CA PHE A 143 -43.37 25.03 5.22
C PHE A 143 -44.51 23.99 5.30
N LEU A 144 -44.19 22.78 5.77
CA LEU A 144 -45.19 21.72 5.96
C LEU A 144 -46.18 22.07 7.07
N LEU A 145 -45.73 22.65 8.18
CA LEU A 145 -46.59 23.12 9.26
C LEU A 145 -47.50 24.26 8.80
N TYR A 146 -46.97 25.21 8.05
CA TYR A 146 -47.73 26.32 7.48
C TYR A 146 -48.82 25.84 6.50
N ARG A 147 -48.52 24.83 5.66
CA ARG A 147 -49.52 24.22 4.79
C ARG A 147 -50.63 23.51 5.58
N LYS A 148 -50.28 22.86 6.70
CA LYS A 148 -51.27 22.19 7.55
C LYS A 148 -52.20 23.19 8.24
N SER A 149 -51.70 24.32 8.73
CA SER A 149 -52.56 25.33 9.37
C SER A 149 -53.57 25.92 8.40
N LEU A 150 -53.16 26.22 7.16
CA LEU A 150 -54.06 26.71 6.10
C LEU A 150 -55.12 25.68 5.68
N ALA A 151 -54.82 24.38 5.80
CA ALA A 151 -55.78 23.33 5.51
C ALA A 151 -56.77 23.07 6.65
N ALA A 152 -56.48 23.52 7.87
CA ALA A 152 -57.35 23.36 9.04
C ALA A 152 -58.38 24.48 9.20
N GLU A 153 -58.20 25.62 8.53
CA GLU A 153 -59.15 26.75 8.50
C GLU A 153 -60.19 26.66 7.36
N ARG A 154 -60.13 25.63 6.51
CA ARG A 154 -61.17 25.29 5.53
C ARG A 154 -62.00 24.11 6.03
#